data_AF-A0A1F2WZL8-F1
#
_entry.id   AF-A0A1F2WZL8-F1
#
_cell.length_a   1.000
_cell.length_b   1.000
_cell.length_c   1.000
_cell.angle_alpha   90.00
_cell.angle_beta   90.00
_cell.angle_gamma   90.00
#
_symmetry.space_group_name_H-M   'P 1'
#
loop_
_entity.id
_entity.type
_entity.pdbx_description
1 polymer ?
#
loop_
_entity_poly.entity_id
_entity_poly.type
_entity_poly.pdbx_seq_one_letter_code
_entity_poly.pdbx_strand_id
1 'polypeptide(L)'
;MRPVPAAPLVVALLVTAATVTGAVVVAFDPAPLAPSSALLFAAGMALATVAAIAGILLARGRWAGRVGTGLALTWIAVGALLESPAGIAVVLVAAAALTATAGPWLGRWLRRLPTTGGVPAAAVVALLTLVLTPPALALADRAQVAAVTWGFAGWSLLLALLVARAVPGSLLLVRWMHPVAAAATAITAGFPVAVVPLVAAAIVASLAWRRDLASALAPMLPESGGVFRLPPELAPPEVLEAAGADATGRRKKPT
;
A
#
# COMPACT_ATOMS: atom_id res chain seq x y z
N MET A 1 -24.60 1.01 -22.20
CA MET A 1 -23.60 1.00 -21.11
C MET A 1 -24.19 1.77 -19.93
N ARG A 2 -24.26 1.20 -18.71
CA ARG A 2 -24.73 1.99 -17.56
C ARG A 2 -23.65 3.02 -17.21
N PRO A 3 -24.00 4.29 -16.96
CA PRO A 3 -23.02 5.32 -16.64
C PRO A 3 -22.22 4.89 -15.40
N VAL A 4 -20.89 4.99 -15.50
CA VAL A 4 -20.02 4.83 -14.33
C VAL A 4 -20.44 5.94 -13.36
N PRO A 5 -20.86 5.61 -12.13
CA PRO A 5 -21.23 6.64 -11.17
C PRO A 5 -20.03 7.57 -10.98
N ALA A 6 -20.24 8.89 -11.03
CA ALA A 6 -19.16 9.88 -10.94
C ALA A 6 -18.42 9.85 -9.58
N ALA A 7 -19.04 9.27 -8.54
CA ALA A 7 -18.56 9.29 -7.17
C ALA A 7 -17.09 8.81 -6.98
N PRO A 8 -16.65 7.60 -7.40
CA PRO A 8 -15.26 7.17 -7.22
C PRO A 8 -14.25 8.01 -7.99
N LEU A 9 -14.60 8.53 -9.17
CA LEU A 9 -13.72 9.43 -9.93
C LEU A 9 -13.57 10.77 -9.22
N VAL A 10 -14.67 11.33 -8.72
CA VAL A 10 -14.64 12.58 -7.93
C VAL A 10 -13.80 12.40 -6.67
N VAL A 11 -13.95 11.28 -5.95
CA VAL A 11 -13.11 10.99 -4.77
C VAL A 11 -11.63 10.88 -5.16
N ALA A 12 -11.31 10.12 -6.20
CA ALA A 12 -9.93 9.98 -6.66
C ALA A 12 -9.33 11.34 -7.06
N LEU A 13 -10.10 12.16 -7.78
CA LEU A 13 -9.68 13.49 -8.22
C LEU A 13 -9.46 14.44 -7.05
N LEU A 14 -10.35 14.45 -6.06
CA LEU A 14 -10.19 15.29 -4.86
C LEU A 14 -9.00 14.87 -4.00
N VAL A 15 -8.77 13.57 -3.80
CA VAL A 15 -7.58 13.09 -3.08
C VAL A 15 -6.30 13.43 -3.85
N THR A 16 -6.32 13.29 -5.18
CA THR A 16 -5.19 13.69 -6.03
C THR A 16 -4.93 15.19 -5.93
N ALA A 17 -5.98 16.00 -6.05
CA ALA A 17 -5.90 17.45 -5.96
C ALA A 17 -5.33 17.87 -4.61
N ALA A 18 -5.83 17.33 -3.50
CA ALA A 18 -5.30 17.61 -2.16
C ALA A 18 -3.79 17.30 -2.07
N THR A 19 -3.36 16.15 -2.59
CA THR A 19 -1.95 15.77 -2.57
C THR A 19 -1.08 16.61 -3.51
N VAL A 20 -1.54 16.92 -4.72
CA VAL A 20 -0.78 17.77 -5.65
C VAL A 20 -0.66 19.18 -5.10
N THR A 21 -1.76 19.77 -4.64
CA THR A 21 -1.74 21.11 -4.03
C THR A 21 -0.83 21.14 -2.81
N GLY A 22 -0.98 20.18 -1.89
CA GLY A 22 -0.13 20.08 -0.71
C GLY A 22 1.36 19.88 -1.03
N ALA A 23 1.66 18.97 -1.96
CA ALA A 23 3.04 18.69 -2.37
C ALA A 23 3.70 19.89 -3.05
N VAL A 24 2.96 20.61 -3.90
CA VAL A 24 3.44 21.84 -4.54
C VAL A 24 3.73 22.90 -3.49
N VAL A 25 2.80 23.15 -2.56
CA VAL A 25 2.99 24.16 -1.51
C VAL A 25 4.21 23.83 -0.65
N VAL A 26 4.33 22.59 -0.18
CA VAL A 26 5.49 22.14 0.64
C VAL A 26 6.80 22.11 -0.17
N ALA A 27 6.76 21.95 -1.48
CA ALA A 27 7.98 22.00 -2.31
C ALA A 27 8.50 23.43 -2.51
N PHE A 28 7.61 24.42 -2.63
CA PHE A 28 7.98 25.82 -2.85
C PHE A 28 8.14 26.63 -1.55
N ASP A 29 7.43 26.24 -0.50
CA ASP A 29 7.51 26.83 0.84
C ASP A 29 7.57 25.70 1.88
N PRO A 30 8.78 25.13 2.10
CA PRO A 30 8.92 23.90 2.88
C PRO A 30 8.70 24.11 4.38
N ALA A 31 8.81 25.34 4.90
CA ALA A 31 8.64 25.62 6.32
C ALA A 31 7.27 25.14 6.82
N PRO A 32 7.17 24.45 7.97
CA PRO A 32 8.19 24.26 9.00
C PRO A 32 9.14 23.07 8.77
N LEU A 33 9.03 22.36 7.65
CA LEU A 33 9.95 21.28 7.28
C LEU A 33 11.20 21.84 6.60
N ALA A 34 12.33 21.20 6.80
CA ALA A 34 13.48 21.44 5.95
C ALA A 34 13.27 20.86 4.53
N PRO A 35 13.97 21.37 3.50
CA PRO A 35 13.76 20.97 2.12
C PRO A 35 13.86 19.46 1.87
N SER A 36 14.79 18.76 2.53
CA SER A 36 14.93 17.30 2.39
C SER A 36 13.74 16.55 3.00
N SER A 37 13.26 16.98 4.15
CA SER A 37 12.07 16.44 4.82
C SER A 37 10.81 16.71 4.01
N ALA A 38 10.65 17.94 3.50
CA ALA A 38 9.58 18.35 2.61
C ALA A 38 9.51 17.47 1.35
N LEU A 39 10.65 17.21 0.71
CA LEU A 39 10.72 16.38 -0.50
C LEU A 39 10.37 14.92 -0.21
N LEU A 40 10.89 14.34 0.88
CA LEU A 40 10.54 12.99 1.30
C LEU A 40 9.05 12.86 1.64
N PHE A 41 8.51 13.87 2.35
CA PHE A 41 7.10 13.93 2.71
C PHE A 41 6.21 13.99 1.47
N ALA A 42 6.49 14.91 0.55
CA ALA A 42 5.72 15.09 -0.68
C ALA A 42 5.75 13.81 -1.56
N ALA A 43 6.93 13.22 -1.77
CA ALA A 43 7.08 11.99 -2.53
C ALA A 43 6.35 10.81 -1.87
N GLY A 44 6.45 10.69 -0.54
CA GLY A 44 5.77 9.67 0.24
C GLY A 44 4.24 9.80 0.17
N MET A 45 3.71 11.01 0.33
CA MET A 45 2.29 11.29 0.21
C MET A 45 1.76 11.05 -1.21
N ALA A 46 2.55 11.35 -2.25
CA ALA A 46 2.21 11.04 -3.63
C ALA A 46 2.06 9.53 -3.86
N LEU A 47 3.03 8.72 -3.39
CA LEU A 47 2.95 7.26 -3.50
C LEU A 47 1.78 6.66 -2.73
N ALA A 48 1.52 7.15 -1.51
CA ALA A 48 0.36 6.74 -0.73
C ALA A 48 -0.96 7.12 -1.40
N THR A 49 -1.00 8.26 -2.10
CA THR A 49 -2.15 8.69 -2.91
C THR A 49 -2.37 7.77 -4.10
N VAL A 50 -1.32 7.40 -4.83
CA VAL A 50 -1.40 6.41 -5.91
C VAL A 50 -1.95 5.07 -5.39
N ALA A 51 -1.45 4.60 -4.24
CA ALA A 51 -1.93 3.38 -3.61
C ALA A 51 -3.42 3.48 -3.20
N ALA A 52 -3.84 4.61 -2.64
CA ALA A 52 -5.24 4.85 -2.29
C ALA A 52 -6.15 4.88 -3.51
N ILE A 53 -5.75 5.58 -4.58
CA ILE A 53 -6.52 5.69 -5.83
C ILE A 53 -6.63 4.34 -6.52
N ALA A 54 -5.52 3.59 -6.63
CA ALA A 54 -5.53 2.23 -7.14
C ALA A 54 -6.44 1.33 -6.28
N GLY A 55 -6.41 1.52 -4.96
CA GLY A 55 -7.31 0.84 -4.02
C GLY A 55 -8.80 1.14 -4.26
N ILE A 56 -9.15 2.39 -4.55
CA ILE A 56 -10.53 2.84 -4.81
C ILE A 56 -11.01 2.39 -6.19
N LEU A 57 -10.22 2.64 -7.24
CA LEU A 57 -10.63 2.45 -8.63
C LEU A 57 -10.49 1.00 -9.10
N LEU A 58 -9.39 0.33 -8.74
CA LEU A 58 -9.04 -1.00 -9.24
C LEU A 58 -9.45 -2.10 -8.25
N ALA A 59 -8.97 -2.00 -7.00
CA ALA A 59 -9.16 -3.05 -6.01
C ALA A 59 -10.54 -3.00 -5.34
N ARG A 60 -11.21 -1.83 -5.38
CA ARG A 60 -12.49 -1.52 -4.71
C ARG A 60 -12.45 -1.88 -3.22
N GLY A 61 -11.29 -1.65 -2.60
CA GLY A 61 -11.03 -2.04 -1.23
C GLY A 61 -11.68 -1.09 -0.22
N ARG A 62 -12.37 -1.64 0.79
CA ARG A 62 -12.92 -0.84 1.91
C ARG A 62 -11.82 -0.08 2.69
N TRP A 63 -10.59 -0.59 2.64
CA TRP A 63 -9.41 0.05 3.24
C TRP A 63 -9.03 1.36 2.55
N ALA A 64 -9.28 1.49 1.25
CA ALA A 64 -8.82 2.62 0.45
C ALA A 64 -9.54 3.92 0.83
N GLY A 65 -10.80 3.84 1.27
CA GLY A 65 -11.51 4.96 1.86
C GLY A 65 -10.82 5.47 3.14
N ARG A 66 -10.42 4.57 4.04
CA ARG A 66 -9.72 4.94 5.29
C ARG A 66 -8.35 5.55 5.01
N VAL A 67 -7.62 5.04 4.02
CA VAL A 67 -6.34 5.63 3.60
C VAL A 67 -6.56 7.03 3.02
N GLY A 68 -7.55 7.21 2.15
CA GLY A 68 -7.91 8.53 1.62
C GLY A 68 -8.28 9.53 2.72
N THR A 69 -9.06 9.10 3.73
CA THR A 69 -9.37 9.92 4.91
C THR A 69 -8.11 10.28 5.70
N GLY A 70 -7.21 9.32 5.92
CA GLY A 70 -5.93 9.56 6.59
C GLY A 70 -5.07 10.58 5.83
N LEU A 71 -4.94 10.43 4.51
CA LEU A 71 -4.21 11.38 3.66
C LEU A 71 -4.79 12.79 3.74
N ALA A 72 -6.12 12.91 3.66
CA ALA A 72 -6.80 14.19 3.78
C ALA A 72 -6.57 14.84 5.15
N LEU A 73 -6.66 14.09 6.25
CA LEU A 73 -6.38 14.58 7.59
C LEU A 73 -4.92 15.05 7.73
N THR A 74 -3.97 14.29 7.19
CA THR A 74 -2.56 14.68 7.18
C THR A 74 -2.35 16.00 6.44
N TRP A 75 -2.97 16.18 5.28
CA TRP A 75 -2.89 17.44 4.54
C TRP A 75 -3.59 18.60 5.24
N ILE A 76 -4.69 18.38 5.94
CA ILE A 76 -5.32 19.41 6.80
C ILE A 76 -4.34 19.83 7.90
N ALA A 77 -3.72 18.87 8.57
CA ALA A 77 -2.76 19.17 9.64
C ALA A 77 -1.53 19.94 9.11
N VAL A 78 -0.95 19.51 7.99
CA VAL A 78 0.19 20.20 7.36
C VAL A 78 -0.21 21.59 6.87
N GLY A 79 -1.36 21.71 6.20
CA GLY A 79 -1.89 22.99 5.73
C GLY A 79 -2.15 23.98 6.85
N ALA A 80 -2.63 23.51 8.01
CA ALA A 80 -2.84 24.35 9.18
C ALA A 80 -1.54 24.86 9.81
N LEU A 81 -0.44 24.13 9.66
CA LEU A 81 0.89 24.53 10.14
C LEU A 81 1.59 25.55 9.23
N LEU A 82 1.14 25.70 7.98
CA LEU A 82 1.79 26.53 6.97
C LEU A 82 1.47 28.03 7.11
N GLU A 83 0.62 28.44 8.05
CA GLU A 83 0.24 29.83 8.41
C GLU A 83 0.18 30.84 7.23
N SER A 84 -0.23 30.38 6.05
CA SER A 84 -0.18 31.13 4.79
C SER A 84 -1.46 30.94 3.98
N PRO A 85 -1.77 31.84 3.03
CA PRO A 85 -2.91 31.67 2.13
C PRO A 85 -2.85 30.34 1.35
N ALA A 86 -1.63 29.89 1.01
CA ALA A 86 -1.40 28.60 0.39
C ALA A 86 -1.74 27.44 1.33
N GLY A 87 -1.36 27.53 2.60
CA GLY A 87 -1.76 26.59 3.65
C GLY A 87 -3.28 26.48 3.80
N ILE A 88 -4.00 27.61 3.78
CA ILE A 88 -5.48 27.63 3.81
C ILE A 88 -6.05 26.91 2.59
N ALA A 89 -5.51 27.14 1.40
CA ALA A 89 -5.94 26.45 0.19
C ALA A 89 -5.76 24.92 0.30
N VAL A 90 -4.61 24.45 0.84
CA VAL A 90 -4.38 23.03 1.12
C VAL A 90 -5.43 22.48 2.09
N VAL A 91 -5.73 23.19 3.19
CA VAL A 91 -6.76 22.78 4.16
C VAL A 91 -8.13 22.64 3.49
N LEU A 92 -8.54 23.60 2.67
CA LEU A 92 -9.85 23.59 2.01
C LEU A 92 -9.98 22.43 1.02
N VAL A 93 -8.97 22.20 0.18
CA VAL A 93 -8.97 21.08 -0.78
C VAL A 93 -8.92 19.75 -0.04
N ALA A 94 -8.12 19.64 1.03
CA ALA A 94 -8.05 18.45 1.85
C ALA A 94 -9.35 18.19 2.62
N ALA A 95 -10.06 19.23 3.09
CA ALA A 95 -11.39 19.09 3.69
C ALA A 95 -12.43 18.59 2.67
N ALA A 96 -12.36 19.06 1.42
CA ALA A 96 -13.18 18.51 0.34
C ALA A 96 -12.85 17.02 0.08
N ALA A 97 -11.57 16.64 0.06
CA ALA A 97 -11.15 15.25 -0.05
C ALA A 97 -11.58 14.40 1.17
N LEU A 98 -11.57 14.99 2.38
CA LEU A 98 -12.01 14.33 3.60
C LEU A 98 -13.50 14.00 3.55
N THR A 99 -14.33 14.98 3.19
CA THR A 99 -15.76 14.78 3.01
C THR A 99 -16.03 13.75 1.90
N ALA A 100 -15.32 13.83 0.76
CA ALA A 100 -15.32 12.85 -0.33
C ALA A 100 -15.09 11.41 0.14
N THR A 101 -14.08 11.19 0.98
CA THR A 101 -13.61 9.86 1.40
C THR A 101 -14.38 9.31 2.61
N ALA A 102 -14.77 10.16 3.55
CA ALA A 102 -15.53 9.77 4.74
C ALA A 102 -17.05 9.66 4.47
N GLY A 103 -17.52 10.15 3.33
CA GLY A 103 -18.92 10.21 2.98
C GLY A 103 -19.63 8.85 2.86
N PRO A 104 -20.92 8.77 3.25
CA PRO A 104 -21.70 7.52 3.17
C PRO A 104 -21.93 7.03 1.74
N TRP A 105 -21.71 7.86 0.71
CA TRP A 105 -21.82 7.46 -0.70
C TRP A 105 -20.74 6.46 -1.11
N LEU A 106 -19.49 6.65 -0.68
CA LEU A 106 -18.40 5.73 -1.01
C LEU A 106 -18.67 4.36 -0.40
N GLY A 107 -19.10 4.31 0.87
CA GLY A 107 -19.51 3.06 1.52
C GLY A 107 -20.73 2.41 0.87
N ARG A 108 -21.76 3.19 0.49
CA ARG A 108 -22.92 2.69 -0.26
C ARG A 108 -22.51 2.12 -1.63
N TRP A 109 -21.57 2.74 -2.32
CA TRP A 109 -21.08 2.27 -3.61
C TRP A 109 -20.23 1.01 -3.47
N LEU A 110 -19.26 0.99 -2.55
CA LEU A 110 -18.39 -0.18 -2.29
C LEU A 110 -19.19 -1.41 -1.87
N ARG A 111 -20.33 -1.25 -1.17
CA ARG A 111 -21.22 -2.36 -0.81
C ARG A 111 -21.94 -2.99 -2.01
N ARG A 112 -22.06 -2.30 -3.14
CA ARG A 112 -22.73 -2.82 -4.35
C ARG A 112 -21.80 -3.65 -5.22
N LEU A 113 -20.51 -3.70 -4.89
CA LEU A 113 -19.51 -4.39 -5.69
C LEU A 113 -19.19 -5.73 -5.02
N PRO A 114 -18.94 -6.79 -5.82
CA PRO A 114 -18.44 -8.05 -5.27
C PRO A 114 -17.16 -7.76 -4.50
N THR A 115 -17.13 -8.15 -3.22
CA THR A 115 -15.91 -8.02 -2.42
C THR A 115 -14.81 -8.84 -3.08
N THR A 116 -13.70 -8.21 -3.43
CA THR A 116 -12.45 -8.88 -3.80
C THR A 116 -11.93 -9.64 -2.59
N GLY A 117 -12.52 -10.80 -2.31
CA GLY A 117 -12.24 -11.65 -1.14
C GLY A 117 -10.88 -12.33 -1.14
N GLY A 118 -9.95 -11.90 -1.99
CA GLY A 118 -8.67 -12.59 -2.21
C GLY A 118 -7.48 -12.04 -1.43
N VAL A 119 -7.48 -10.76 -1.04
CA VAL A 119 -6.29 -10.15 -0.40
C VAL A 119 -6.47 -10.13 1.14
N PRO A 120 -5.63 -10.83 1.91
CA PRO A 120 -5.74 -10.84 3.36
C PRO A 120 -5.46 -9.45 3.92
N ALA A 121 -6.21 -9.04 4.95
CA ALA A 121 -6.05 -7.73 5.59
C ALA A 121 -4.62 -7.48 6.09
N ALA A 122 -3.91 -8.54 6.51
CA ALA A 122 -2.50 -8.47 6.89
C ALA A 122 -1.60 -7.95 5.76
N ALA A 123 -1.84 -8.34 4.51
CA ALA A 123 -1.06 -7.87 3.36
C ALA A 123 -1.29 -6.38 3.10
N VAL A 124 -2.55 -5.96 3.18
CA VAL A 124 -2.90 -4.54 3.04
C VAL A 124 -2.22 -3.70 4.12
N VAL A 125 -2.28 -4.13 5.38
CA VAL A 125 -1.64 -3.40 6.49
C VAL A 125 -0.12 -3.36 6.33
N ALA A 126 0.52 -4.48 5.98
CA ALA A 126 1.96 -4.52 5.76
C ALA A 126 2.39 -3.57 4.61
N LEU A 127 1.72 -3.63 3.46
CA LEU A 127 2.01 -2.77 2.32
C LEU A 127 1.76 -1.29 2.63
N LEU A 128 0.64 -0.95 3.28
CA LEU A 128 0.36 0.42 3.67
C LEU A 128 1.37 0.94 4.69
N THR A 129 1.79 0.11 5.63
CA THR A 129 2.83 0.49 6.60
C THR A 129 4.11 0.87 5.86
N LEU A 130 4.57 0.04 4.94
CA LEU A 130 5.78 0.30 4.14
C LEU A 130 5.67 1.54 3.25
N VAL A 131 4.51 1.77 2.62
CA VAL A 131 4.25 2.95 1.77
C VAL A 131 4.14 4.24 2.59
N LEU A 132 3.64 4.16 3.83
CA LEU A 132 3.50 5.31 4.73
C LEU A 132 4.75 5.58 5.59
N THR A 133 5.78 4.72 5.53
CA THR A 133 7.05 4.93 6.23
C THR A 133 7.76 6.23 5.80
N PRO A 134 7.95 6.54 4.50
CA PRO A 134 8.60 7.78 4.07
C PRO A 134 7.96 9.07 4.62
N PRO A 135 6.64 9.31 4.50
CA PRO A 135 6.05 10.52 5.05
C PRO A 135 6.08 10.54 6.58
N ALA A 136 5.98 9.39 7.27
CA ALA A 136 6.12 9.32 8.71
C ALA A 136 7.54 9.71 9.18
N LEU A 137 8.58 9.25 8.47
CA LEU A 137 9.97 9.65 8.74
C LEU A 137 10.19 11.16 8.56
N ALA A 138 9.66 11.72 7.47
CA ALA A 138 9.76 13.14 7.20
C ALA A 138 9.07 14.02 8.27
N LEU A 139 7.95 13.55 8.83
CA LEU A 139 7.25 14.24 9.91
C LEU A 139 7.97 14.12 11.27
N ALA A 140 8.67 13.01 11.50
CA ALA A 140 9.46 12.79 12.71
C ALA A 140 10.77 13.58 12.70
N ASP A 141 11.38 13.78 11.53
CA ASP A 141 12.58 14.57 11.33
C ASP A 141 12.30 15.84 10.52
N ARG A 142 11.71 16.84 11.17
CA ARG A 142 11.34 18.10 10.51
C ARG A 142 12.55 18.96 10.14
N ALA A 143 13.65 18.82 10.87
CA ALA A 143 14.81 19.70 10.76
C ALA A 143 15.75 19.28 9.63
N GLN A 144 16.02 17.98 9.44
CA GLN A 144 16.78 17.51 8.30
C GLN A 144 16.79 15.99 8.24
N VAL A 145 16.08 15.40 7.28
CA VAL A 145 16.19 13.95 7.03
C VAL A 145 17.61 13.58 6.61
N ALA A 146 18.29 12.80 7.45
CA ALA A 146 19.63 12.25 7.18
C ALA A 146 19.64 11.22 6.03
N ALA A 147 20.82 11.00 5.43
CA ALA A 147 20.99 10.05 4.32
C ALA A 147 20.58 8.59 4.69
N VAL A 148 20.83 8.17 5.93
CA VAL A 148 20.41 6.84 6.42
C VAL A 148 18.89 6.69 6.43
N THR A 149 18.16 7.76 6.74
CA THR A 149 16.71 7.81 6.75
C THR A 149 16.13 7.74 5.35
N TRP A 150 16.78 8.41 4.37
CA TRP A 150 16.49 8.23 2.94
C TRP A 150 16.70 6.79 2.48
N GLY A 151 17.80 6.17 2.90
CA GLY A 151 18.09 4.76 2.61
C GLY A 151 16.98 3.83 3.11
N PHE A 152 16.52 4.02 4.35
CA PHE A 152 15.44 3.21 4.92
C PHE A 152 14.08 3.48 4.26
N ALA A 153 13.77 4.73 3.90
CA ALA A 153 12.57 5.08 3.15
C ALA A 153 12.57 4.39 1.78
N GLY A 154 13.67 4.47 1.04
CA GLY A 154 13.85 3.76 -0.23
C GLY A 154 13.73 2.25 -0.09
N TRP A 155 14.36 1.68 0.94
CA TRP A 155 14.25 0.26 1.27
C TRP A 155 12.80 -0.16 1.54
N SER A 156 12.06 0.64 2.32
CA SER A 156 10.66 0.36 2.64
C SER A 156 9.77 0.36 1.39
N LEU A 157 9.97 1.32 0.48
CA LEU A 157 9.25 1.39 -0.79
C LEU A 157 9.60 0.22 -1.72
N LEU A 158 10.89 -0.12 -1.82
CA LEU A 158 11.34 -1.27 -2.59
C LEU A 158 10.69 -2.55 -2.05
N LEU A 159 10.68 -2.72 -0.73
CA LEU A 159 10.07 -3.89 -0.09
C LEU A 159 8.56 -3.93 -0.33
N ALA A 160 7.86 -2.79 -0.28
CA ALA A 160 6.45 -2.71 -0.63
C ALA A 160 6.21 -3.18 -2.07
N LEU A 161 7.05 -2.76 -3.02
CA LEU A 161 6.96 -3.19 -4.43
C LEU A 161 7.22 -4.70 -4.58
N LEU A 162 8.27 -5.23 -3.94
CA LEU A 162 8.61 -6.65 -3.99
C LEU A 162 7.50 -7.52 -3.40
N VAL A 163 6.92 -7.10 -2.27
CA VAL A 163 5.80 -7.79 -1.61
C VAL A 163 4.54 -7.69 -2.46
N ALA A 164 4.22 -6.52 -3.00
CA ALA A 164 3.04 -6.32 -3.85
C ALA A 164 3.12 -7.14 -5.15
N ARG A 165 4.32 -7.41 -5.65
CA ARG A 165 4.58 -8.27 -6.82
C ARG A 165 4.77 -9.75 -6.47
N ALA A 166 4.63 -10.13 -5.19
CA ALA A 166 4.87 -11.49 -4.71
C ALA A 166 6.20 -12.08 -5.19
N VAL A 167 7.27 -11.27 -5.23
CA VAL A 167 8.59 -11.71 -5.70
C VAL A 167 9.11 -12.82 -4.77
N PRO A 168 9.67 -13.92 -5.32
CA PRO A 168 10.28 -14.97 -4.51
C PRO A 168 11.32 -14.40 -3.53
N GLY A 169 11.26 -14.82 -2.28
CA GLY A 169 12.17 -14.34 -1.23
C GLY A 169 11.77 -13.00 -0.58
N SER A 170 10.75 -12.28 -1.09
CA SER A 170 10.25 -11.04 -0.46
C SER A 170 9.85 -11.26 1.00
N LEU A 171 9.22 -12.40 1.32
CA LEU A 171 8.89 -12.78 2.70
C LEU A 171 10.12 -12.89 3.62
N LEU A 172 11.25 -13.40 3.12
CA LEU A 172 12.49 -13.49 3.90
C LEU A 172 13.06 -12.09 4.15
N LEU A 173 13.03 -11.21 3.15
CA LEU A 173 13.44 -9.81 3.30
C LEU A 173 12.59 -9.11 4.35
N VAL A 174 11.27 -9.31 4.32
CA VAL A 174 10.34 -8.73 5.28
C VAL A 174 10.59 -9.26 6.71
N ARG A 175 10.85 -10.56 6.87
CA ARG A 175 11.02 -11.19 8.19
C ARG A 175 12.35 -10.86 8.86
N TRP A 176 13.43 -10.77 8.09
CA TRP A 176 14.78 -10.69 8.64
C TRP A 176 15.49 -9.39 8.27
N MET A 177 15.50 -9.01 6.99
CA MET A 177 16.26 -7.85 6.53
C MET A 177 15.59 -6.54 6.94
N HIS A 178 14.26 -6.46 6.94
CA HIS A 178 13.55 -5.25 7.33
C HIS A 178 13.74 -4.89 8.81
N PRO A 179 13.62 -5.82 9.79
CA PRO A 179 13.97 -5.53 11.18
C PRO A 179 15.42 -5.11 11.39
N VAL A 180 16.37 -5.75 10.69
CA VAL A 180 17.80 -5.40 10.79
C VAL A 180 18.04 -3.99 10.25
N ALA A 181 17.50 -3.67 9.08
CA ALA A 181 17.57 -2.33 8.51
C ALA A 181 16.94 -1.30 9.45
N ALA A 182 15.78 -1.61 10.04
CA ALA A 182 15.09 -0.73 10.97
C ALA A 182 15.90 -0.47 12.24
N ALA A 183 16.52 -1.52 12.82
CA ALA A 183 17.38 -1.39 13.99
C ALA A 183 18.62 -0.54 13.67
N ALA A 184 19.28 -0.77 12.52
CA ALA A 184 20.43 0.01 12.09
C ALA A 184 20.08 1.50 11.88
N THR A 185 18.93 1.79 11.25
CA THR A 185 18.44 3.16 11.09
C THR A 185 18.05 3.78 12.44
N ALA A 186 17.43 3.01 13.34
CA ALA A 186 17.03 3.51 14.66
C ALA A 186 18.24 3.90 15.52
N ILE A 187 19.30 3.09 15.51
CA ILE A 187 20.56 3.37 16.24
C ILE A 187 21.21 4.67 15.74
N THR A 188 21.12 4.94 14.44
CA THR A 188 21.79 6.09 13.81
C THR A 188 20.96 7.38 13.82
N ALA A 189 19.63 7.29 13.72
CA ALA A 189 18.75 8.45 13.58
C ALA A 189 18.38 9.14 14.91
N GLY A 190 18.47 8.44 16.05
CA GLY A 190 18.11 9.00 17.36
C GLY A 190 16.61 9.28 17.53
N PHE A 191 16.21 9.73 18.72
CA PHE A 191 14.81 10.06 19.04
C PHE A 191 14.46 11.48 18.56
N PRO A 192 13.27 11.73 17.97
CA PRO A 192 12.13 10.82 17.81
C PRO A 192 12.12 9.96 16.54
N VAL A 193 13.04 10.19 15.60
CA VAL A 193 13.05 9.57 14.26
C VAL A 193 13.11 8.03 14.33
N ALA A 194 13.86 7.50 15.29
CA ALA A 194 14.04 6.07 15.53
C ALA A 194 12.73 5.31 15.84
N VAL A 195 11.67 5.99 16.29
CA VAL A 195 10.39 5.34 16.58
C VAL A 195 9.73 4.79 15.32
N VAL A 196 9.80 5.55 14.22
CA VAL A 196 9.16 5.19 12.95
C VAL A 196 9.67 3.87 12.37
N PRO A 197 10.98 3.63 12.16
CA PRO A 197 11.47 2.37 11.63
C PRO A 197 11.18 1.19 12.56
N LEU A 198 11.26 1.39 13.89
CA LEU A 198 10.97 0.32 14.86
C LEU A 198 9.50 -0.10 14.84
N VAL A 199 8.57 0.87 14.82
CA VAL A 199 7.13 0.59 14.74
C VAL A 199 6.79 -0.07 13.39
N ALA A 200 7.33 0.47 12.29
CA ALA A 200 7.13 -0.12 10.96
C ALA A 200 7.62 -1.58 10.92
N ALA A 201 8.82 -1.84 11.42
CA ALA A 201 9.37 -3.19 11.50
C ALA A 201 8.56 -4.12 12.40
N ALA A 202 8.09 -3.66 13.56
CA ALA A 202 7.28 -4.46 14.46
C ALA A 202 5.96 -4.88 13.80
N ILE A 203 5.26 -3.95 13.15
CA ILE A 203 4.01 -4.23 12.42
C ILE A 203 4.29 -5.20 11.26
N VAL A 204 5.26 -4.88 10.42
CA VAL A 204 5.51 -5.61 9.19
C VAL A 204 6.06 -7.01 9.47
N ALA A 205 7.00 -7.16 10.39
CA ALA A 205 7.57 -8.45 10.76
C ALA A 205 6.54 -9.34 11.47
N SER A 206 5.75 -8.80 12.41
CA SER A 206 4.71 -9.59 13.09
C SER A 206 3.65 -10.12 12.11
N LEU A 207 3.26 -9.31 11.11
CA LEU A 207 2.34 -9.75 10.06
C LEU A 207 2.98 -10.75 9.09
N ALA A 208 4.30 -10.67 8.85
CA ALA A 208 5.01 -11.57 7.95
C ALA A 208 5.09 -13.02 8.43
N TRP A 209 4.92 -13.26 9.72
CA TRP A 209 4.83 -14.60 10.29
C TRP A 209 3.42 -15.20 10.23
N ARG A 210 2.40 -14.42 9.85
CA ARG A 210 1.04 -14.95 9.68
C ARG A 210 0.94 -15.86 8.46
N ARG A 211 0.25 -16.99 8.64
CA ARG A 211 -0.01 -17.97 7.56
C ARG A 211 -0.76 -17.34 6.38
N ASP A 212 -1.75 -16.49 6.66
CA ASP A 212 -2.56 -15.81 5.64
C ASP A 212 -1.70 -15.00 4.66
N LEU A 213 -0.68 -14.31 5.18
CA LEU A 213 0.24 -13.52 4.36
C LEU A 213 1.16 -14.44 3.53
N ALA A 214 1.67 -15.49 4.17
CA ALA A 214 2.53 -16.46 3.51
C ALA A 214 1.81 -17.17 2.35
N SER A 215 0.52 -17.50 2.50
CA SER A 215 -0.29 -18.11 1.44
C SER A 215 -0.64 -17.13 0.32
N ALA A 216 -0.85 -15.84 0.63
CA ALA A 216 -1.16 -14.84 -0.39
C ALA A 216 0.07 -14.41 -1.21
N LEU A 217 1.27 -14.57 -0.63
CA LEU A 217 2.55 -14.28 -1.27
C LEU A 217 3.25 -15.54 -1.79
N ALA A 218 2.64 -16.71 -1.60
CA ALA A 218 3.12 -17.92 -2.25
C ALA A 218 3.08 -17.66 -3.76
N PRO A 219 4.19 -17.87 -4.48
CA PRO A 219 4.19 -17.66 -5.92
C PRO A 219 3.02 -18.45 -6.50
N MET A 220 2.18 -17.79 -7.30
CA MET A 220 1.30 -18.48 -8.23
C MET A 220 2.23 -19.18 -9.23
N LEU A 221 2.82 -20.29 -8.80
CA LEU A 221 3.28 -21.31 -9.71
C LEU A 221 2.09 -21.50 -10.67
N PRO A 222 2.30 -21.42 -11.99
CA PRO A 222 1.26 -21.87 -12.91
C PRO A 222 0.84 -23.22 -12.36
N GLU A 223 -0.46 -23.43 -12.14
CA GLU A 223 -0.97 -24.77 -11.86
C GLU A 223 -0.28 -25.64 -12.90
N SER A 224 0.71 -26.43 -12.46
CA SER A 224 1.44 -27.32 -13.33
C SER A 224 0.35 -28.08 -14.04
N GLY A 225 0.28 -27.97 -15.37
CA GLY A 225 -0.90 -28.27 -16.19
C GLY A 225 -1.39 -29.72 -16.19
N GLY A 226 -1.29 -30.41 -15.05
CA GLY A 226 -2.17 -31.49 -14.67
C GLY A 226 -3.49 -30.92 -14.20
N VAL A 227 -4.55 -31.50 -14.74
CA VAL A 227 -5.94 -31.09 -14.52
C VAL A 227 -6.40 -31.40 -13.08
N PHE A 228 -5.57 -32.05 -12.27
CA PHE A 228 -5.94 -32.55 -10.94
C PHE A 228 -5.04 -32.07 -9.81
N ARG A 229 -5.70 -31.70 -8.69
CA ARG A 229 -5.08 -31.52 -7.36
C ARG A 229 -4.93 -32.84 -6.58
N LEU A 230 -5.57 -33.91 -7.03
CA LEU A 230 -5.40 -35.25 -6.49
C LEU A 230 -4.26 -35.97 -7.24
N PRO A 231 -3.38 -36.70 -6.54
CA PRO A 231 -2.45 -37.62 -7.19
C PRO A 231 -3.21 -38.51 -8.19
N PRO A 232 -2.73 -38.67 -9.44
CA PRO A 232 -3.45 -39.43 -10.47
C PRO A 232 -3.69 -40.89 -10.06
N GLU A 233 -2.87 -41.41 -9.13
CA GLU A 233 -3.00 -42.73 -8.52
C GLU A 233 -4.29 -42.91 -7.69
N LEU A 234 -4.90 -41.82 -7.23
CA LEU A 234 -6.13 -41.82 -6.41
C LEU A 234 -7.39 -41.46 -7.19
N ALA A 235 -7.25 -41.07 -8.46
CA ALA A 235 -8.39 -40.72 -9.32
C ALA A 235 -8.84 -41.96 -10.12
N PRO A 236 -10.14 -42.32 -10.09
CA PRO A 236 -10.66 -43.38 -10.94
C PRO A 236 -10.35 -43.08 -12.43
N PRO A 237 -9.97 -44.09 -13.23
CA PRO A 237 -9.51 -43.89 -14.61
C PRO A 237 -10.57 -43.21 -15.50
N GLU A 238 -11.86 -43.45 -15.23
CA GLU A 238 -13.00 -42.81 -15.90
C GLU A 238 -13.00 -41.28 -15.76
N VAL A 239 -12.54 -40.78 -14.60
CA VAL A 239 -12.48 -39.34 -14.28
C VAL A 239 -11.26 -38.69 -14.96
N LEU A 240 -10.14 -39.42 -15.07
CA LEU A 240 -8.95 -38.97 -15.79
C LEU A 240 -9.20 -38.87 -17.30
N GLU A 241 -9.94 -39.84 -17.86
CA GLU A 241 -10.26 -39.88 -19.28
C GLU A 241 -11.27 -38.79 -19.68
N ALA A 242 -12.33 -38.58 -18.86
CA ALA A 242 -13.29 -37.50 -19.06
C ALA A 242 -12.65 -36.10 -19.00
N ALA A 243 -11.57 -35.96 -18.24
CA ALA A 243 -10.80 -34.72 -18.10
C ALA A 243 -9.73 -34.53 -19.21
N GLY A 244 -9.58 -35.48 -20.14
CA GLY A 244 -8.56 -35.44 -21.19
C GLY A 244 -7.13 -35.54 -20.65
N ALA A 245 -6.94 -36.22 -19.51
CA ALA A 245 -5.63 -36.48 -18.92
C ALA A 245 -5.18 -37.93 -19.17
N ASP A 246 -3.87 -38.17 -19.17
CA ASP A 246 -3.28 -39.50 -19.20
C ASP A 246 -3.18 -40.11 -17.79
N ALA A 247 -2.72 -41.35 -17.68
CA ALA A 247 -2.54 -42.06 -16.41
C ALA A 247 -1.53 -41.38 -15.46
N THR A 248 -0.77 -40.41 -15.94
CA THR A 248 0.15 -39.59 -15.14
C THR A 248 -0.43 -38.22 -14.76
N GLY A 249 -1.71 -37.99 -15.08
CA GLY A 249 -2.42 -36.73 -14.82
C GLY A 249 -2.07 -35.60 -15.78
N ARG A 250 -1.30 -35.85 -16.86
CA ARG A 250 -0.93 -34.84 -17.85
C ARG A 250 -1.97 -34.75 -18.96
N ARG A 251 -2.20 -33.54 -19.50
CA ARG A 251 -3.16 -33.32 -20.59
C ARG A 251 -2.74 -34.09 -21.85
N LYS A 252 -3.64 -34.91 -22.40
CA LYS A 252 -3.44 -35.58 -23.69
C LYS A 252 -3.27 -34.51 -24.78
N LYS A 253 -2.22 -34.62 -25.59
CA LYS A 253 -2.05 -33.76 -26.77
C LYS A 253 -3.17 -34.09 -27.77
N PRO A 254 -3.85 -33.09 -28.35
CA PRO A 254 -4.81 -33.35 -29.41
C PRO A 254 -4.07 -33.94 -30.62
N THR A 255 -4.52 -35.11 -31.07
CA THR A 255 -4.16 -35.73 -32.34
C THR A 255 -4.95 -35.11 -33.48
#